data_AF-A0A653RZY4-F1
#
_entry.id   AF-A0A653RZY4-F1
#
_cell.length_a   1.000
_cell.length_b   1.000
_cell.length_c   1.000
_cell.angle_alpha   90.00
_cell.angle_beta   90.00
_cell.angle_gamma   90.00
#
_symmetry.space_group_name_H-M   'P 1'
#
loop_
_entity.id
_entity.type
_entity.pdbx_description
1 polymer ?
#
loop_
_entity_poly.entity_id
_entity_poly.type
_entity_poly.pdbx_seq_one_letter_code
_entity_poly.pdbx_strand_id
1 'polypeptide(L)' 'MAVVSVPVVDSHGRLFACLFCNVPVIRKNLDKLLHFIPELRAVAVDIGNLAEEVD' A
#
# COMPACT_ATOMS: atom_id res chain seq x y z
N MET A 1 -7.35 2.81 16.70
CA MET A 1 -6.20 2.72 15.77
C MET A 1 -6.75 2.79 14.36
N ALA A 2 -6.09 3.45 13.41
CA ALA A 2 -6.55 3.53 12.02
C ALA A 2 -5.49 2.95 11.08
N VAL A 3 -5.93 2.19 10.08
CA VAL A 3 -5.06 1.51 9.12
C VAL A 3 -5.63 1.72 7.71
N VAL A 4 -4.75 2.00 6.76
CA VAL A 4 -5.06 1.93 5.33
C VAL A 4 -4.16 0.87 4.70
N SER A 5 -4.69 0.16 3.71
CA SER A 5 -3.93 -0.80 2.93
C SER A 5 -4.20 -0.65 1.43
N VAL A 6 -3.21 -1.05 0.64
CA VAL A 6 -3.30 -1.14 -0.81
C VAL A 6 -2.77 -2.51 -1.25
N PRO A 7 -3.39 -3.14 -2.26
CA PRO A 7 -2.90 -4.42 -2.78
C PRO A 7 -1.64 -4.20 -3.62
N VAL A 8 -0.73 -5.17 -3.56
CA VAL A 8 0.40 -5.35 -4.48
C VAL A 8 0.01 -6.50 -5.40
N VAL A 9 -0.01 -6.23 -6.70
CA VAL A 9 -0.35 -7.21 -7.73
C VAL A 9 0.85 -7.45 -8.63
N ASP A 10 0.92 -8.65 -9.22
CA ASP A 10 1.83 -8.96 -10.32
C ASP A 10 1.30 -8.40 -11.66
N SER A 11 2.08 -8.56 -12.72
CA SER A 11 1.79 -8.12 -14.09
C SER A 11 0.59 -8.84 -14.71
N HIS A 12 0.16 -9.96 -14.14
CA HIS A 12 -1.07 -10.67 -14.49
C HIS A 12 -2.28 -10.21 -13.65
N GLY A 13 -2.09 -9.22 -12.76
CA GLY A 13 -3.13 -8.69 -11.88
C GLY A 13 -3.46 -9.61 -10.71
N ARG A 14 -2.66 -10.63 -10.43
CA ARG A 14 -2.85 -11.54 -9.30
C ARG A 14 -2.31 -10.90 -8.03
N LEU A 15 -3.06 -11.05 -6.95
CA LEU A 15 -2.66 -10.53 -5.65
C LEU A 15 -1.44 -11.30 -5.13
N PHE A 16 -0.35 -10.57 -4.90
CA PHE A 16 0.89 -11.10 -4.36
C PHE A 16 1.05 -10.72 -2.88
N ALA A 17 0.79 -9.45 -2.52
CA ALA A 17 0.94 -8.94 -1.16
C ALA A 17 0.01 -7.75 -0.86
N CYS A 18 0.05 -7.23 0.37
CA CYS A 18 -0.66 -6.01 0.78
C CYS A 18 0.29 -5.07 1.52
N LEU A 19 0.36 -3.80 1.11
CA LEU A 19 1.11 -2.76 1.80
C LEU A 19 0.17 -2.00 2.75
N PHE A 20 0.55 -1.84 4.02
CA PHE A 20 -0.27 -1.22 5.05
C PHE A 20 0.45 -0.09 5.79
N CYS A 21 -0.30 0.95 6.13
CA CYS A 21 0.15 2.05 6.98
C CYS A 21 -0.74 2.13 8.22
N ASN A 22 -0.14 1.97 9.41
CA ASN A 22 -0.82 2.02 10.69
C ASN A 22 -0.51 3.34 11.41
N VAL A 23 -1.54 4.06 11.88
CA VAL A 23 -1.37 5.31 12.62
C VAL A 23 -2.24 5.34 13.90
N PRO A 24 -1.66 5.77 15.05
CA PRO A 24 -2.45 6.09 16.23
C PRO A 24 -3.41 7.24 15.96
N VAL A 25 -4.70 7.03 16.19
CA VAL A 25 -5.77 8.01 15.90
C VAL A 25 -5.63 9.30 16.72
N ILE A 26 -4.86 9.26 17.82
CA ILE A 26 -4.50 10.42 18.64
C ILE A 26 -3.60 11.42 17.87
N ARG A 27 -2.80 10.96 16.90
CA ARG A 27 -1.86 11.80 16.13
C ARG A 27 -2.38 12.23 14.76
N LYS A 28 -3.21 11.40 14.10
CA LYS A 28 -3.83 11.73 12.80
C LYS A 28 -5.24 11.15 12.71
N ASN A 29 -6.17 11.94 12.20
CA ASN A 29 -7.50 11.47 11.83
C ASN A 29 -7.45 10.65 10.54
N LEU A 30 -8.50 9.86 10.28
CA LEU A 30 -8.61 8.99 9.11
C LEU A 30 -8.45 9.77 7.80
N ASP A 31 -9.03 10.96 7.69
CA ASP A 31 -8.96 11.78 6.47
C ASP A 31 -7.51 12.09 6.08
N LYS A 32 -6.66 12.44 7.06
CA LYS A 32 -5.23 12.67 6.82
C LYS A 32 -4.51 11.39 6.39
N LEU A 33 -4.97 10.22 6.83
CA LEU A 33 -4.39 8.93 6.42
C LEU A 33 -4.76 8.58 4.97
N LEU A 34 -5.99 8.90 4.54
CA LEU A 34 -6.44 8.68 3.16
C LEU A 34 -5.62 9.46 2.13
N HIS A 35 -5.07 10.62 2.50
CA HIS A 35 -4.18 11.40 1.63
C HIS A 35 -2.88 10.66 1.24
N PHE A 36 -2.47 9.63 2.00
CA PHE A 36 -1.30 8.81 1.67
C PHE A 36 -1.62 7.65 0.71
N ILE A 37 -2.89 7.38 0.42
CA ILE A 37 -3.27 6.27 -0.47
C ILE A 37 -2.62 6.38 -1.86
N PRO A 38 -2.55 7.55 -2.53
CA PRO A 38 -1.90 7.66 -3.83
C PRO A 38 -0.43 7.29 -3.79
N GLU A 39 0.30 7.73 -2.76
CA GLU A 39 1.73 7.41 -2.57
C GLU A 39 1.93 5.93 -2.24
N LEU A 40 1.10 5.37 -1.36
CA LEU A 40 1.09 3.94 -1.05
C LEU A 40 0.85 3.10 -2.32
N ARG A 41 -0.05 3.53 -3.20
CA ARG A 41 -0.33 2.83 -4.47
C ARG A 41 0.87 2.88 -5.43
N ALA A 42 1.55 4.03 -5.53
CA ALA A 42 2.74 4.14 -6.36
C ALA A 42 3.83 3.15 -5.89
N VAL A 43 4.11 3.14 -4.58
CA VAL A 43 5.09 2.21 -4.00
C VAL A 43 4.65 0.75 -4.17
N ALA A 44 3.35 0.45 -4.07
CA ALA A 44 2.85 -0.90 -4.30
C ALA A 44 3.07 -1.40 -5.74
N VAL A 45 3.03 -0.51 -6.73
CA VAL A 45 3.38 -0.84 -8.12
C VAL A 45 4.87 -1.11 -8.25
N ASP A 46 5.72 -0.27 -7.66
CA ASP A 46 7.17 -0.45 -7.69
C ASP A 46 7.59 -1.78 -7.04
N ILE A 47 6.95 -2.15 -5.92
CA ILE A 47 7.17 -3.43 -5.24
C ILE A 47 6.71 -4.60 -6.12
N GLY A 48 5.57 -4.49 -6.79
CA GLY A 48 5.08 -5.52 -7.71
C GLY A 48 6.08 -5.78 -8.85
N ASN A 49 6.58 -4.71 -9.47
CA ASN A 49 7.57 -4.79 -10.53
C ASN A 49 8.89 -5.42 -10.04
N LEU A 50 9.38 -5.03 -8.85
CA LEU A 50 10.60 -5.60 -8.28
C LEU A 50 10.45 -7.09 -7.95
N ALA A 51 9.26 -7.51 -7.48
CA ALA A 51 9.01 -8.92 -7.17
C ALA A 51 9.07 -9.82 -8.42
N GLU A 52 8.70 -9.30 -9.60
CA GLU A 52 8.80 -10.03 -10.87
C GLU A 52 10.23 -10.19 -11.39
N GLU A 53 11.16 -9.31 -11.01
CA GLU A 53 12.58 -9.44 -11.42
C GLU A 53 13.32 -10.54 -10.64
N VAL A 54 12.74 -11.03 -9.53
CA VAL A 54 13.38 -11.99 -8.62
C VAL A 54 12.89 -13.43 -8.83
N ASP A 55 11.84 -13.64 -9.64
CA ASP A 55 11.37 -14.96 -10.12
C ASP A 55 12.09 -15.40 -11.42
#